data_AF-A0A369Y1I5-F1
#
_entry.id   AF-A0A369Y1I5-F1
#
_cell.length_a   1.000
_cell.length_b   1.000
_cell.length_c   1.000
_cell.angle_alpha   90.00
_cell.angle_beta   90.00
_cell.angle_gamma   90.00
#
_symmetry.space_group_name_H-M   'P 1'
#
loop_
_entity.id
_entity.type
_entity.pdbx_description
1 polymer ?
#
loop_
_entity_poly.entity_id
_entity_poly.type
_entity_poly.pdbx_seq_one_letter_code
_entity_poly.pdbx_strand_id
1 'polypeptide(L)'
;MGYHMMDGLPGGVYWVFMLFRGVAGFIFPIILLYLVYRFMKGKEGEFLQKSETPLERLKMRLAKGEITKEEYEELKKIIED
;
A
#
# COMPACT_ATOMS: atom_id res chain seq x y z
N MET A 1 16.12 57.46 -20.70
CA MET A 1 14.90 57.54 -19.87
C MET A 1 13.93 56.48 -20.34
N GLY A 2 13.39 55.68 -19.43
CA GLY A 2 12.29 54.75 -19.72
C GLY A 2 12.47 53.38 -19.09
N TYR A 3 12.43 53.31 -17.75
CA TYR A 3 12.18 52.04 -17.08
C TYR A 3 10.74 51.59 -17.37
N HIS A 4 10.62 50.31 -17.69
CA HIS A 4 9.46 49.43 -17.68
C HIS A 4 8.18 49.95 -17.02
N MET A 5 7.05 49.76 -17.71
CA MET A 5 5.76 49.45 -17.10
C MET A 5 5.15 48.29 -17.88
N MET A 6 5.43 47.05 -17.45
CA MET A 6 4.62 45.90 -17.84
C MET A 6 3.37 45.95 -16.96
N ASP A 7 2.20 46.05 -17.60
CA ASP A 7 0.89 46.10 -16.98
C ASP A 7 0.69 44.90 -16.04
N GLY A 8 0.80 45.20 -14.74
CA GLY A 8 0.75 44.21 -13.67
C GLY A 8 -0.65 43.69 -13.46
N LEU A 9 -0.78 42.36 -13.43
CA LEU A 9 -1.83 41.74 -12.62
C LEU A 9 -1.82 42.37 -11.22
N PRO A 10 -2.99 42.60 -10.59
CA PRO A 10 -3.07 43.22 -9.27
C PRO A 10 -2.13 42.49 -8.32
N GLY A 11 -1.25 43.22 -7.63
CA GLY A 11 -0.15 42.62 -6.86
C GLY A 11 -0.60 41.50 -5.92
N GLY A 12 -1.80 41.58 -5.35
CA GLY A 12 -2.38 40.52 -4.53
C GLY A 12 -2.61 39.18 -5.26
N VAL A 13 -3.00 39.22 -6.53
CA VAL A 13 -3.20 38.01 -7.35
C VAL A 13 -1.86 37.35 -7.66
N TYR A 14 -0.80 38.14 -7.85
CA TYR A 14 0.56 37.63 -8.05
C TYR A 14 1.09 36.90 -6.81
N TRP A 15 0.86 37.46 -5.62
CA TRP A 15 1.22 36.80 -4.35
C TRP A 15 0.49 35.47 -4.16
N VAL A 16 -0.81 35.43 -4.46
CA VAL A 16 -1.60 34.19 -4.40
C VAL A 16 -1.09 33.17 -5.42
N PHE A 17 -0.79 33.59 -6.65
CA PHE A 17 -0.27 32.72 -7.70
C PHE A 17 1.12 32.15 -7.36
N MET A 18 1.96 32.95 -6.70
CA MET A 18 3.31 32.54 -6.27
C MET A 18 3.25 31.51 -5.14
N LEU A 19 2.35 31.69 -4.16
CA LEU A 19 2.09 30.69 -3.12
C LEU A 19 1.47 29.42 -3.71
N PHE A 20 0.51 29.57 -4.63
CA PHE A 20 -0.13 28.43 -5.29
C PHE A 20 0.87 27.60 -6.10
N ARG A 21 1.82 28.24 -6.79
CA ARG A 21 2.84 27.52 -7.57
C ARG A 21 3.83 26.76 -6.69
N GLY A 22 4.20 27.32 -5.53
CA GLY A 22 5.01 26.63 -4.53
C GLY A 22 4.27 25.42 -3.95
N VAL A 23 3.04 25.63 -3.45
CA VAL A 23 2.23 24.59 -2.82
C VAL A 23 1.82 23.49 -3.79
N ALA A 24 1.44 23.84 -5.03
CA ALA A 24 1.11 22.86 -6.07
C ALA A 24 2.29 21.93 -6.42
N GLY A 25 3.52 22.45 -6.36
CA GLY A 25 4.73 21.66 -6.56
C GLY A 25 4.97 20.61 -5.47
N PHE A 26 4.53 20.87 -4.23
CA PHE A 26 4.62 19.93 -3.12
C PHE A 26 3.43 18.96 -3.06
N ILE A 27 2.26 19.36 -3.58
CA ILE A 27 1.07 18.49 -3.63
C ILE A 27 1.32 17.24 -4.50
N PHE A 28 2.00 17.39 -5.64
CA PHE A 28 2.28 16.28 -6.55
C PHE A 28 3.07 15.13 -5.89
N PRO A 29 4.24 15.36 -5.25
CA PRO A 29 4.96 14.29 -4.56
C PRO A 29 4.20 13.75 -3.36
N ILE A 30 3.41 14.56 -2.65
CA ILE A 30 2.58 14.09 -1.52
C ILE A 30 1.52 13.10 -2.00
N ILE A 31 0.82 13.40 -3.09
CA ILE A 31 -0.18 12.50 -3.70
C ILE A 31 0.49 11.22 -4.19
N LEU A 32 1.64 11.35 -4.85
CA LEU A 32 2.41 10.20 -5.35
C LEU A 32 2.82 9.26 -4.19
N LEU A 33 3.34 9.83 -3.11
CA LEU A 33 3.77 9.10 -1.92
C LEU A 33 2.58 8.45 -1.20
N TYR A 34 1.44 9.14 -1.13
CA TYR A 34 0.19 8.59 -0.60
C TYR A 34 -0.32 7.40 -1.43
N LEU A 35 -0.29 7.49 -2.76
CA LEU A 35 -0.68 6.39 -3.65
C LEU A 35 0.25 5.19 -3.47
N VAL A 36 1.57 5.39 -3.48
CA VAL A 36 2.55 4.33 -3.24
C VAL A 36 2.31 3.66 -1.89
N TYR A 37 2.15 4.45 -0.82
CA TYR A 37 1.85 3.91 0.51
C TYR A 37 0.54 3.10 0.55
N ARG A 38 -0.51 3.56 -0.15
CA ARG A 38 -1.79 2.84 -0.23
C ARG A 38 -1.68 1.54 -1.02
N PHE A 39 -0.92 1.53 -2.12
CA PHE A 39 -0.67 0.32 -2.90
C PHE A 39 0.22 -0.69 -2.16
N MET A 40 1.18 -0.23 -1.34
CA MET A 40 1.98 -1.10 -0.48
C MET A 40 1.13 -1.68 0.67
N LYS A 41 0.33 -0.86 1.36
CA LYS A 41 -0.58 -1.34 2.41
C LYS A 41 -1.70 -2.26 1.91
N GLY A 42 -2.18 -2.05 0.68
CA GLY A 42 -3.18 -2.91 0.05
C GLY A 42 -2.69 -4.34 -0.20
N LYS A 43 -1.37 -4.59 -0.17
CA LYS A 43 -0.77 -5.92 -0.29
C LYS A 43 -0.33 -6.54 1.04
N GLU A 44 -0.18 -5.73 2.09
CA GLU A 44 0.18 -6.23 3.43
C GLU A 44 -1.02 -6.82 4.18
N GLY A 45 -2.25 -6.54 3.74
CA GLY A 45 -3.48 -7.06 4.36
C GLY A 45 -3.83 -8.52 4.08
N GLU A 46 -3.30 -9.12 3.00
CA GLU A 46 -3.59 -10.53 2.66
C GLU A 46 -2.40 -11.47 2.84
N PHE A 47 -1.17 -10.96 2.90
CA PHE A 47 0.01 -11.83 3.04
C PHE A 47 0.34 -12.20 4.51
N LEU A 48 -0.14 -11.41 5.47
CA LEU A 48 0.08 -11.65 6.91
C LEU A 48 -1.13 -12.28 7.64
N GLN A 49 -2.23 -12.53 6.91
CA GLN A 49 -3.29 -13.44 7.33
C GLN A 49 -3.22 -14.80 6.64
N LYS A 50 -2.03 -15.21 6.22
CA LYS A 50 -1.73 -16.64 6.24
C LYS A 50 -1.56 -17.06 7.71
N SER A 51 -2.64 -16.96 8.48
CA SER A 51 -2.87 -17.90 9.58
C SER A 51 -2.83 -19.25 8.90
N GLU A 52 -1.64 -19.87 8.82
CA GLU A 52 -1.49 -21.18 8.22
C GLU A 52 -2.54 -22.05 8.89
N THR A 53 -3.57 -22.36 8.13
CA THR A 53 -4.69 -23.09 8.69
C THR A 53 -4.11 -24.40 9.23
N PRO A 54 -4.66 -24.96 10.32
CA PRO A 54 -4.19 -26.24 10.83
C PRO A 54 -4.04 -27.30 9.73
N LEU A 55 -4.91 -27.25 8.70
CA LEU A 55 -4.83 -28.04 7.47
C LEU A 55 -3.59 -27.77 6.60
N GLU A 56 -3.19 -26.50 6.38
CA GLU A 56 -1.97 -26.19 5.63
C GLU A 56 -0.72 -26.73 6.32
N ARG A 57 -0.65 -26.63 7.64
CA ARG A 57 0.47 -27.20 8.40
C ARG A 57 0.52 -28.72 8.30
N LEU A 58 -0.64 -29.40 8.36
CA LEU A 58 -0.72 -30.85 8.17
C LEU A 58 -0.26 -31.27 6.76
N LYS A 59 -0.69 -30.55 5.72
CA LYS A 59 -0.25 -30.81 4.34
C LYS A 59 1.26 -30.68 4.18
N MET A 60 1.87 -29.68 4.81
CA MET A 60 3.33 -29.52 4.80
C MET A 60 4.05 -30.70 5.47
N ARG A 61 3.53 -31.21 6.59
CA ARG A 61 4.12 -32.37 7.30
C ARG A 61 4.00 -33.66 6.49
N LEU A 62 2.86 -33.88 5.84
CA LEU A 62 2.66 -35.00 4.92
C LEU A 62 3.64 -34.93 3.75
N ALA A 63 3.83 -33.75 3.14
CA ALA A 63 4.77 -33.55 2.04
C ALA A 63 6.23 -33.77 2.44
N LYS A 64 6.58 -33.49 3.70
CA LYS A 64 7.90 -33.80 4.28
C LYS A 64 8.07 -35.28 4.65
N GLY A 65 6.98 -36.07 4.65
CA GLY A 65 6.99 -37.45 5.13
C GLY A 65 7.11 -37.58 6.65
N GLU A 66 6.81 -36.51 7.40
CA GLU A 66 6.80 -36.53 8.88
C GLU A 66 5.57 -37.25 9.45
N ILE A 67 4.50 -37.37 8.66
CA ILE A 67 3.27 -38.10 8.99
C ILE A 67 2.87 -38.97 7.81
N THR A 68 2.16 -40.07 8.07
CA THR A 68 1.61 -40.93 7.01
C THR A 68 0.29 -40.37 6.47
N LYS A 69 -0.18 -40.95 5.37
CA LYS A 69 -1.45 -40.55 4.76
C LYS A 69 -2.64 -40.83 5.70
N GLU A 70 -2.58 -41.92 6.45
CA GLU A 70 -3.60 -42.33 7.40
C GLU A 70 -3.71 -41.31 8.55
N GLU A 71 -2.58 -40.92 9.13
CA GLU A 71 -2.53 -39.90 10.19
C GLU A 71 -3.04 -38.53 9.71
N TYR A 72 -2.73 -38.16 8.46
CA TYR A 72 -3.25 -36.94 7.85
C TYR A 72 -4.78 -36.98 7.72
N GLU A 73 -5.36 -38.12 7.30
CA GLU A 73 -6.82 -38.25 7.14
C GLU A 73 -7.56 -38.20 8.48
N GLU A 74 -7.01 -38.78 9.55
CA GLU A 74 -7.57 -38.69 10.89
C GLU A 74 -7.55 -37.26 11.42
N LEU A 75 -6.40 -36.60 11.35
CA LEU A 75 -6.23 -35.21 11.83
C LEU A 75 -7.06 -34.22 11.02
N LYS A 76 -7.22 -34.47 9.71
CA LYS A 76 -8.08 -33.65 8.85
C LYS A 76 -9.54 -33.71 9.31
N LYS A 77 -10.07 -34.90 9.63
CA LYS A 77 -11.46 -35.05 10.11
C LYS A 77 -11.69 -34.31 11.42
N ILE A 78 -10.73 -34.35 12.35
CA ILE A 78 -10.81 -33.65 13.64
C ILE A 78 -10.84 -32.12 13.49
N ILE A 79 -10.23 -31.57 12.43
CA ILE A 79 -10.16 -30.12 12.19
C ILE A 79 -11.37 -29.61 11.40
N GLU A 80 -12.00 -30.49 10.60
CA GLU A 80 -13.21 -30.16 9.82
C GLU A 80 -14.52 -30.34 10.62
N ASP A 81 -14.51 -31.08 11.74
CA ASP A 81 -15.59 -31.16 12.76
C ASP A 81 -15.50 -30.04 13.81
#